data_AF-A0A022XT67-F1
#
_entry.id   AF-A0A022XT67-F1
#
_cell.length_a   1.000
_cell.length_b   1.000
_cell.length_c   1.000
_cell.angle_alpha   90.00
_cell.angle_beta   90.00
_cell.angle_gamma   90.00
#
_symmetry.space_group_name_H-M   'P 1'
#
loop_
_entity.id
_entity.type
_entity.pdbx_description
1 polymer ?
#
loop_
_entity_poly.entity_id
_entity_poly.type
_entity_poly.pdbx_seq_one_letter_code
_entity_poly.pdbx_strand_id
1 'polypeptide(L)'
;MHKVKSLSMYHPQLAYCIVQFLEKDAALTEEVVLGLLRYWPKVNSTKEVMYLNEVEDIFEVMEPAEFVKVQEPLFHQLAKSVASPHFQVAERALYFWNNEYFCNLVGDNVEVILPIMFAPLYENSQGHWNRYVGCDTILI
;
A
#
# COMPACT_ATOMS: atom_id res chain seq x y z
N MET A 1 10.76 -15.50 1.00
CA MET A 1 9.89 -16.44 1.77
C MET A 1 8.40 -16.24 1.49
N HIS A 2 7.96 -15.12 0.91
CA HIS A 2 6.54 -14.83 0.63
C HIS A 2 5.84 -15.68 -0.46
N LYS A 3 6.50 -16.74 -0.95
CA LYS A 3 6.05 -17.59 -2.07
C LYS A 3 5.22 -18.80 -1.62
N VAL A 4 5.20 -19.13 -0.33
CA VAL A 4 4.61 -20.38 0.19
C VAL A 4 3.11 -20.19 0.48
N LYS A 5 2.29 -21.20 0.16
CA LYS A 5 0.82 -21.23 0.39
C LYS A 5 0.42 -21.16 1.88
N SER A 6 1.37 -21.37 2.79
CA SER A 6 1.18 -21.34 4.25
C SER A 6 1.57 -20.00 4.89
N LEU A 7 1.58 -18.91 4.11
CA LEU A 7 2.05 -17.59 4.58
C LEU A 7 1.30 -17.13 5.84
N SER A 8 0.00 -17.43 5.93
CA SER A 8 -0.88 -17.03 7.04
C SER A 8 -0.39 -17.43 8.43
N MET A 9 0.41 -18.50 8.54
CA MET A 9 0.82 -19.07 9.83
C MET A 9 2.07 -18.40 10.42
N TYR A 10 2.88 -17.71 9.60
CA TYR A 10 4.13 -17.06 10.03
C TYR A 10 4.25 -15.60 9.60
N HIS A 11 3.22 -15.06 8.96
CA HIS A 11 3.19 -13.69 8.45
C HIS A 11 3.42 -12.63 9.54
N PRO A 12 2.81 -12.72 10.74
CA PRO A 12 3.01 -11.71 11.77
C PRO A 12 4.47 -11.66 12.25
N GLN A 13 5.12 -12.82 12.39
CA GLN A 13 6.51 -12.92 12.83
C GLN A 13 7.47 -12.44 11.74
N LEU A 14 7.17 -12.74 10.47
CA LEU A 14 7.98 -12.28 9.34
C LEU A 14 7.89 -10.77 9.15
N ALA A 15 6.68 -10.20 9.22
CA ALA A 15 6.47 -8.74 9.14
C ALA A 15 7.23 -8.03 10.28
N TYR A 16 7.10 -8.53 11.51
CA TYR A 16 7.85 -8.00 12.65
C TYR A 16 9.37 -8.04 12.44
N CYS A 17 9.92 -9.14 11.92
CA CYS A 17 11.35 -9.21 11.62
C CYS A 17 11.79 -8.22 10.52
N ILE A 18 10.95 -7.97 9.51
CA ILE A 18 11.25 -7.03 8.43
C ILE A 18 11.26 -5.60 8.99
N VAL A 19 10.23 -5.21 9.74
CA VAL A 19 10.14 -3.89 10.37
C VAL A 19 11.33 -3.64 11.29
N GLN A 20 11.65 -4.60 12.18
CA GLN A 20 12.81 -4.51 13.09
C GLN A 20 14.16 -4.44 12.37
N PHE A 21 14.24 -4.95 11.14
CA PHE A 21 15.45 -4.87 10.33
C PHE A 21 15.57 -3.52 9.64
N LEU A 22 14.46 -2.97 9.14
CA LEU A 22 14.39 -1.62 8.56
C LEU A 22 14.63 -0.53 9.61
N GLU A 23 14.15 -0.69 10.85
CA GLU A 23 14.46 0.21 11.97
C GLU A 23 15.97 0.29 12.27
N LYS A 24 16.72 -0.77 11.93
CA LYS A 24 18.17 -0.82 12.15
C LYS A 24 18.98 -0.34 10.95
N ASP A 25 18.46 -0.54 9.74
CA ASP A 25 19.11 -0.15 8.51
C ASP A 25 18.07 0.24 7.45
N ALA A 26 17.78 1.55 7.38
CA ALA A 26 16.80 2.11 6.46
C ALA A 26 17.23 1.98 4.99
N ALA A 27 18.52 1.80 4.68
CA ALA A 27 19.01 1.68 3.30
C ALA A 27 18.48 0.43 2.57
N LEU A 28 17.97 -0.55 3.32
CA LEU A 28 17.41 -1.78 2.78
C LEU A 28 15.93 -1.66 2.40
N THR A 29 15.29 -0.53 2.73
CA THR A 29 13.88 -0.25 2.42
C THR A 29 13.60 -0.42 0.94
N GLU A 30 14.45 0.13 0.08
CA GLU A 30 14.28 0.06 -1.37
C GLU A 30 14.24 -1.39 -1.87
N GLU A 31 15.23 -2.21 -1.50
CA GLU A 31 15.27 -3.62 -1.92
C GLU A 31 14.09 -4.44 -1.39
N VAL A 32 13.67 -4.19 -0.16
CA VAL A 32 12.54 -4.89 0.47
C VAL A 32 11.23 -4.54 -0.21
N VAL A 33 10.94 -3.25 -0.42
CA VAL A 33 9.70 -2.79 -1.05
C VAL A 33 9.63 -3.26 -2.50
N LEU A 34 10.71 -3.09 -3.28
CA LEU A 34 10.76 -3.59 -4.66
C LEU A 34 10.62 -5.12 -4.73
N GLY A 35 11.21 -5.84 -3.77
CA GLY A 35 11.04 -7.27 -3.60
C GLY A 35 9.58 -7.66 -3.36
N LEU A 36 8.89 -6.95 -2.48
CA LEU A 36 7.47 -7.16 -2.18
C LEU A 36 6.59 -6.90 -3.41
N LEU A 37 6.81 -5.78 -4.10
CA LEU A 37 6.11 -5.42 -5.34
C LEU A 37 6.30 -6.45 -6.45
N ARG A 38 7.51 -7.03 -6.58
CA ARG A 38 7.80 -8.08 -7.56
C ARG A 38 6.94 -9.34 -7.35
N TYR A 39 6.59 -9.65 -6.10
CA TYR A 39 5.80 -10.83 -5.74
C TYR A 39 4.34 -10.52 -5.42
N TRP A 40 3.88 -9.31 -5.75
CA TRP A 40 2.51 -8.87 -5.46
C TRP A 40 1.47 -9.85 -6.02
N PRO A 41 0.55 -10.35 -5.18
CA PRO A 41 -0.45 -11.31 -5.61
C PRO A 41 -1.47 -10.65 -6.57
N LYS A 42 -1.69 -11.27 -7.74
CA LYS A 42 -2.63 -10.76 -8.77
C LYS A 42 -3.98 -11.49 -8.82
N VAL A 43 -4.05 -12.68 -8.21
CA VAL A 43 -5.20 -13.61 -8.34
C VAL A 43 -5.78 -14.05 -7.00
N ASN A 44 -5.16 -13.63 -5.89
CA ASN A 44 -5.57 -14.03 -4.55
C ASN A 44 -5.77 -12.78 -3.68
N SER A 45 -7.02 -12.33 -3.61
CA SER A 45 -7.41 -11.12 -2.89
C SER A 45 -7.09 -11.18 -1.40
N THR A 46 -7.24 -12.35 -0.76
CA THR A 46 -6.86 -12.51 0.66
C THR A 46 -5.37 -12.27 0.87
N LYS A 47 -4.53 -12.80 -0.02
CA LYS A 47 -3.09 -12.59 0.04
C LYS A 47 -2.71 -11.14 -0.27
N GLU A 48 -3.45 -10.48 -1.15
CA GLU A 48 -3.28 -9.06 -1.45
C GLU A 48 -3.55 -8.19 -0.23
N VAL A 49 -4.64 -8.45 0.51
CA VAL A 49 -4.92 -7.76 1.78
C VAL A 49 -3.78 -7.95 2.80
N MET A 50 -3.19 -9.15 2.86
CA MET A 50 -2.03 -9.39 3.75
C MET A 50 -0.80 -8.57 3.34
N TYR A 51 -0.54 -8.42 2.03
CA TYR A 51 0.55 -7.59 1.53
C TYR A 51 0.30 -6.10 1.81
N LEU A 52 -0.95 -5.64 1.69
CA LEU A 52 -1.32 -4.28 2.07
C LEU A 52 -1.05 -4.03 3.57
N ASN A 53 -1.35 -4.98 4.45
CA ASN A 53 -0.98 -4.86 5.87
C ASN A 53 0.54 -4.73 6.06
N GLU A 54 1.33 -5.57 5.38
CA GLU A 54 2.79 -5.52 5.49
C GLU A 54 3.36 -4.18 4.99
N VAL A 55 2.78 -3.63 3.92
CA VAL A 55 3.16 -2.30 3.41
C VAL A 55 2.84 -1.19 4.41
N GLU A 56 1.70 -1.26 5.10
CA GLU A 56 1.36 -0.30 6.16
C GLU A 56 2.37 -0.35 7.31
N ASP A 57 2.70 -1.55 7.79
CA ASP A 57 3.71 -1.75 8.83
C ASP A 57 5.09 -1.18 8.41
N ILE A 58 5.45 -1.35 7.12
CA ILE A 58 6.69 -0.78 6.57
C ILE A 58 6.61 0.75 6.51
N PHE A 59 5.45 1.33 6.15
CA PHE A 59 5.29 2.78 6.15
C PHE A 59 5.51 3.39 7.53
N GLU A 60 5.09 2.75 8.62
CA GLU A 60 5.26 3.30 9.98
C GLU A 60 6.72 3.55 10.37
N VAL A 61 7.66 2.79 9.79
CA VAL A 61 9.10 2.91 10.06
C VAL A 61 9.90 3.48 8.90
N MET A 62 9.25 3.79 7.77
CA MET A 62 9.91 4.24 6.56
C MET A 62 10.37 5.68 6.69
N GLU A 63 11.67 5.93 6.47
CA GLU A 63 12.20 7.29 6.42
C GLU A 63 11.79 8.02 5.11
N PRO A 64 11.52 9.34 5.16
CA PRO A 64 11.13 10.10 3.97
C PRO A 64 12.14 10.02 2.81
N ALA A 65 13.44 9.97 3.11
CA ALA A 65 14.50 9.88 2.10
C ALA A 65 14.45 8.55 1.31
N GLU A 66 14.04 7.47 1.96
CA GLU A 66 13.89 6.15 1.34
C GLU A 66 12.56 6.05 0.59
N PHE A 67 11.49 6.66 1.13
CA PHE A 67 10.19 6.74 0.48
C PHE A 67 10.28 7.33 -0.94
N VAL A 68 11.06 8.41 -1.12
CA VAL A 68 11.23 9.07 -2.42
C VAL A 68 11.76 8.12 -3.50
N LYS A 69 12.55 7.11 -3.14
CA LYS A 69 13.12 6.13 -4.08
C LYS A 69 12.09 5.10 -4.56
N VAL A 70 11.09 4.79 -3.72
CA VAL A 70 10.11 3.72 -3.96
C VAL A 70 8.70 4.21 -4.26
N GLN A 71 8.41 5.50 -4.05
CA GLN A 71 7.07 6.08 -4.17
C GLN A 71 6.41 5.78 -5.52
N GLU A 72 7.12 5.94 -6.65
CA GLU A 72 6.53 5.74 -7.97
C GLU A 72 6.05 4.29 -8.17
N PRO A 73 6.90 3.25 -8.08
CA PRO A 73 6.45 1.87 -8.28
C PRO A 73 5.44 1.43 -7.22
N LEU A 74 5.54 1.92 -5.99
CA LEU A 74 4.61 1.59 -4.90
C LEU A 74 3.20 2.16 -5.15
N PHE A 75 3.10 3.44 -5.50
CA PHE A 75 1.81 4.08 -5.78
C PHE A 75 1.17 3.59 -7.07
N HIS A 76 1.94 3.19 -8.09
CA HIS A 76 1.38 2.50 -9.26
C HIS A 76 0.73 1.16 -8.91
N GLN A 77 1.23 0.47 -7.88
CA GLN A 77 0.62 -0.78 -7.42
C GLN A 77 -0.59 -0.50 -6.51
N LEU A 78 -0.50 0.47 -5.60
CA LEU A 78 -1.62 0.89 -4.76
C LEU A 78 -2.80 1.41 -5.58
N ALA A 79 -2.54 2.18 -6.64
CA ALA A 79 -3.54 2.62 -7.61
C ALA A 79 -4.39 1.47 -8.14
N LYS A 80 -3.75 0.33 -8.49
CA LYS A 80 -4.45 -0.87 -8.97
C LYS A 80 -5.25 -1.55 -7.86
N SER A 81 -4.72 -1.58 -6.64
CA SER A 81 -5.43 -2.16 -5.49
C SER A 81 -6.64 -1.30 -5.09
N VAL A 82 -6.56 0.03 -5.19
CA VAL A 82 -7.69 0.96 -4.97
C VAL A 82 -8.77 0.79 -6.05
N ALA A 83 -8.37 0.65 -7.32
CA ALA A 83 -9.29 0.37 -8.44
C ALA A 83 -9.71 -1.11 -8.54
N SER A 84 -9.37 -1.95 -7.55
CA SER A 84 -9.71 -3.37 -7.57
C SER A 84 -11.22 -3.58 -7.46
N PRO A 85 -11.84 -4.45 -8.28
CA PRO A 85 -13.26 -4.76 -8.15
C PRO A 85 -13.60 -5.52 -6.86
N HIS A 86 -12.58 -6.01 -6.14
CA HIS A 86 -12.76 -6.73 -4.89
C HIS A 86 -12.82 -5.77 -3.71
N PHE A 87 -14.01 -5.64 -3.11
CA PHE A 87 -14.29 -4.68 -2.04
C PHE A 87 -13.25 -4.67 -0.91
N GLN A 88 -12.88 -5.82 -0.36
CA GLN A 88 -11.95 -5.86 0.78
C GLN A 88 -10.54 -5.36 0.43
N VAL A 89 -10.13 -5.44 -0.84
CA VAL A 89 -8.83 -4.95 -1.29
C VAL A 89 -8.88 -3.44 -1.44
N ALA A 90 -9.92 -2.94 -2.12
CA ALA A 90 -10.12 -1.51 -2.32
C ALA A 90 -10.30 -0.75 -0.99
N GLU A 91 -11.17 -1.26 -0.10
CA GLU A 91 -11.38 -0.71 1.24
C GLU A 91 -10.07 -0.68 2.04
N ARG A 92 -9.32 -1.78 2.04
CA ARG A 92 -8.06 -1.86 2.78
C ARG A 92 -7.00 -0.89 2.26
N ALA A 93 -6.90 -0.73 0.94
CA ALA A 93 -5.97 0.21 0.33
C ALA A 93 -6.36 1.66 0.64
N LEU A 94 -7.65 2.00 0.59
CA LEU A 94 -8.15 3.33 0.97
C LEU A 94 -7.93 3.63 2.46
N TYR A 95 -7.90 2.60 3.32
CA TYR A 95 -7.68 2.79 4.76
C TYR A 95 -6.32 3.41 5.10
N PHE A 96 -5.32 3.33 4.21
CA PHE A 96 -4.02 3.99 4.43
C PHE A 96 -4.13 5.50 4.63
N TRP A 97 -5.13 6.15 4.01
CA TRP A 97 -5.38 7.58 4.16
C TRP A 97 -5.89 7.98 5.55
N ASN A 98 -6.23 7.02 6.42
CA ASN A 98 -6.53 7.30 7.82
C ASN A 98 -5.26 7.46 8.68
N ASN A 99 -4.10 7.04 8.18
CA ASN A 99 -2.84 7.18 8.88
C ASN A 99 -2.21 8.55 8.60
N GLU A 100 -2.06 9.36 9.64
CA GLU A 100 -1.51 10.72 9.55
C GLU A 100 -0.07 10.72 8.99
N TYR A 101 0.75 9.73 9.37
CA TYR A 101 2.12 9.62 8.87
C TYR A 101 2.15 9.38 7.35
N PHE A 102 1.31 8.46 6.88
CA PHE A 102 1.17 8.19 5.45
C PHE A 102 0.69 9.43 4.69
N CYS A 103 -0.32 10.13 5.20
CA CYS A 103 -0.83 11.36 4.60
C CYS A 103 0.22 12.47 4.54
N ASN A 104 1.07 12.60 5.54
CA ASN A 104 2.18 13.56 5.53
C ASN A 104 3.22 13.20 4.47
N LEU A 105 3.63 11.93 4.36
CA LEU A 105 4.55 11.46 3.30
C LEU A 105 3.99 11.72 1.89
N VAL A 106 2.68 11.49 1.71
CA VAL A 106 1.99 11.78 0.45
C VAL A 106 1.94 13.27 0.17
N GLY A 107 1.64 14.09 1.19
CA GLY A 107 1.58 15.54 1.09
C GLY A 107 2.91 16.15 0.65
N ASP A 108 4.02 15.70 1.24
CA ASP A 108 5.37 16.15 0.90
C ASP A 108 5.79 15.77 -0.54
N ASN A 109 5.15 14.76 -1.13
CA ASN A 109 5.47 14.21 -2.46
C ASN A 109 4.28 14.27 -3.43
N VAL A 110 3.33 15.18 -3.18
CA VAL A 110 2.04 15.23 -3.89
C VAL A 110 2.21 15.42 -5.40
N GLU A 111 3.24 16.14 -5.84
CA GLU A 111 3.48 16.41 -7.26
C GLU A 111 3.72 15.14 -8.09
N VAL A 112 4.29 14.10 -7.47
CA VAL A 112 4.55 12.80 -8.12
C VAL A 112 3.40 11.83 -7.89
N ILE A 113 2.85 11.81 -6.68
CA ILE A 113 1.84 10.82 -6.28
C ILE A 113 0.46 11.14 -6.86
N LEU A 114 0.04 12.40 -6.85
CA LEU A 114 -1.30 12.80 -7.25
C LEU A 114 -1.63 12.38 -8.69
N PRO A 115 -0.77 12.59 -9.71
CA PRO A 115 -1.04 12.13 -11.07
C PRO A 115 -1.27 10.61 -11.20
N ILE A 116 -0.60 9.81 -10.35
CA ILE A 116 -0.71 8.34 -10.35
C ILE A 116 -2.04 7.90 -9.72
N MET A 117 -2.42 8.54 -8.62
CA MET A 117 -3.62 8.20 -7.84
C MET A 117 -4.90 8.85 -8.39
N PHE A 118 -4.79 9.89 -9.21
CA PHE A 118 -5.96 10.62 -9.70
C PHE A 118 -6.89 9.74 -10.54
N ALA A 119 -6.35 8.99 -11.51
CA ALA A 119 -7.14 8.13 -12.38
C ALA A 119 -7.97 7.07 -11.62
N PRO A 120 -7.39 6.22 -10.74
CA PRO A 120 -8.16 5.21 -10.02
C PRO A 120 -9.16 5.81 -9.02
N LEU A 121 -8.85 6.95 -8.39
CA LEU A 121 -9.79 7.64 -7.50
C LEU A 121 -10.97 8.24 -8.27
N TYR A 122 -10.70 8.85 -9.43
CA TYR A 122 -11.72 9.40 -10.30
C TYR A 122 -12.63 8.31 -10.85
N GLU A 123 -12.06 7.20 -11.34
CA GLU A 123 -12.83 6.05 -11.83
C GLU A 123 -13.71 5.43 -10.74
N ASN A 124 -13.20 5.28 -9.51
CA ASN A 124 -14.00 4.81 -8.38
C ASN A 124 -15.16 5.77 -8.05
N SER A 125 -14.94 7.09 -8.15
CA SER A 125 -15.99 8.09 -7.91
C SER A 125 -17.11 8.08 -8.97
N GLN A 126 -16.79 7.69 -10.21
CA GLN A 126 -17.73 7.64 -11.33
C GLN A 126 -18.40 6.26 -11.52
N GLY A 127 -17.77 5.19 -11.04
CA GLY A 127 -18.08 3.82 -11.49
C GLY A 127 -18.41 2.76 -10.43
N HIS A 128 -18.19 2.97 -9.13
CA HIS A 128 -18.35 1.86 -8.18
C HIS A 128 -19.77 1.75 -7.58
N TRP A 129 -20.41 0.60 -7.83
CA TRP A 129 -21.76 0.19 -7.43
C TRP A 129 -22.05 0.10 -5.91
N ASN A 130 -21.18 0.59 -5.02
CA ASN A 130 -21.45 0.56 -3.58
C ASN A 130 -21.68 1.97 -3.03
N ARG A 131 -22.95 2.28 -2.70
CA ARG A 131 -23.43 3.58 -2.20
C ARG A 131 -22.75 4.10 -0.92
N TYR A 132 -21.89 3.31 -0.28
CA TYR A 132 -21.17 3.69 0.94
C TYR A 132 -19.77 4.29 0.71
N VAL A 133 -19.13 4.06 -0.44
CA VAL A 133 -17.77 4.60 -0.69
C VAL A 133 -17.81 6.01 -1.29
N GLY A 134 -18.95 6.42 -1.87
CA GLY A 134 -19.09 7.72 -2.51
C GLY A 134 -19.17 8.94 -1.58
N CYS A 135 -19.14 8.76 -0.25
CA CYS A 135 -19.24 9.88 0.70
C CYS A 135 -17.88 10.35 1.24
N ASP A 136 -16.87 9.48 1.32
CA ASP A 136 -15.58 9.84 1.95
C ASP A 136 -14.54 10.39 0.97
N THR A 137 -14.81 10.35 -0.35
CA THR A 137 -13.86 10.87 -1.36
C THR A 137 -13.98 12.39 -1.61
N ILE A 138 -14.85 13.10 -0.89
CA ILE A 138 -15.07 14.56 -1.07
C ILE A 138 -14.49 15.39 0.09
N LEU A 139 -13.88 14.77 1.10
CA LEU A 139 -13.30 15.48 2.27
C LEU A 139 -11.81 15.15 2.52
N ILE A 140 -11.03 15.01 1.45
CA ILE A 140 -9.57 15.24 1.45
C ILE A 140 -9.30 16.30 0.39
#